data_AF-A0A382VXF4-F1
#
_entry.id   AF-A0A382VXF4-F1
#
_cell.length_a   1.000
_cell.length_b   1.000
_cell.length_c   1.000
_cell.angle_alpha   90.00
_cell.angle_beta   90.00
_cell.angle_gamma   90.00
#
_symmetry.space_group_name_H-M   'P 1'
#
loop_
_entity.id
_entity.type
_entity.pdbx_description
1 polymer ?
#
loop_
_entity_poly.entity_id
_entity_poly.type
_entity_poly.pdbx_seq_one_letter_code
_entity_poly.pdbx_strand_id
1 'polypeptide(L)' 'MIPSDTLSLFPSLSPYDSRKLAVGDGHVLYLEQYGNPDGVPAVFLHGGPGSGCQSEQARLFNPKQHRIILFDQRGAG' A
#
# COMPACT_ATOMS: atom_id res chain seq x y z
N MET A 1 15.41 -11.51 24.47
CA MET A 1 15.57 -12.14 23.15
C MET A 1 14.37 -11.72 22.31
N ILE A 2 14.54 -10.76 21.40
CA ILE A 2 13.47 -10.36 20.46
C ILE A 2 13.34 -11.51 19.45
N PRO A 3 12.14 -12.08 19.19
CA PRO A 3 12.00 -13.14 18.21
C PRO A 3 12.53 -12.68 16.85
N SER A 4 13.31 -13.53 16.18
CA SER A 4 13.99 -13.24 14.90
C SER A 4 13.03 -12.89 13.74
N ASP A 5 11.72 -13.07 13.94
CA ASP A 5 10.67 -12.87 12.92
C ASP A 5 10.07 -11.45 12.88
N THR A 6 10.37 -10.56 13.83
CA THR A 6 9.73 -9.23 13.84
C THR A 6 10.34 -8.21 12.86
N LEU A 7 11.42 -8.55 12.16
CA LEU A 7 12.16 -7.63 11.28
C LEU A 7 12.13 -8.01 9.79
N SER A 8 11.48 -9.12 9.43
CA SER A 8 11.37 -9.55 8.03
C SER A 8 10.09 -9.01 7.39
N LEU A 9 10.19 -8.64 6.11
CA LEU A 9 9.03 -8.31 5.29
C LEU A 9 8.21 -9.58 5.02
N PHE A 10 6.88 -9.46 4.95
CA PHE A 10 6.00 -10.53 4.49
C PHE A 10 6.36 -10.96 3.04
N PRO A 11 5.92 -12.14 2.56
CA PRO A 11 6.13 -12.54 1.17
C PRO A 11 5.59 -11.51 0.16
N SER A 12 6.11 -11.51 -1.07
CA SER A 12 5.55 -10.67 -2.13
C SER A 12 4.10 -11.03 -2.41
N LEU A 13 3.34 -10.04 -2.85
CA LEU A 13 1.90 -10.14 -3.10
C LEU A 13 1.53 -9.23 -4.27
N SER A 14 0.54 -9.65 -5.04
CA SER A 14 -0.04 -8.84 -6.12
C SER A 14 -1.28 -8.10 -5.62
N PRO A 15 -1.59 -6.92 -6.17
CA PRO A 15 -2.82 -6.24 -5.82
C PRO A 15 -4.01 -7.05 -6.32
N TYR A 16 -5.08 -7.11 -5.51
CA TYR A 16 -6.34 -7.69 -5.95
C TYR A 16 -7.25 -6.65 -6.63
N ASP A 17 -6.93 -5.36 -6.48
CA ASP A 17 -7.66 -4.25 -7.07
C ASP A 17 -6.73 -3.05 -7.26
N SER A 18 -6.83 -2.39 -8.42
CA SER A 18 -6.07 -1.18 -8.76
C SER A 18 -7.02 -0.17 -9.40
N ARG A 19 -6.98 1.08 -8.94
CA ARG A 19 -7.92 2.12 -9.35
C ARG A 19 -7.24 3.44 -9.66
N LYS A 20 -7.91 4.21 -10.52
CA LYS A 20 -7.67 5.64 -10.71
C LYS A 20 -8.84 6.40 -10.10
N LEU A 21 -8.56 7.23 -9.10
CA LEU A 21 -9.57 7.98 -8.36
C LEU A 21 -9.45 9.47 -8.66
N ALA A 22 -10.45 10.05 -9.31
CA ALA A 22 -10.55 11.50 -9.47
C ALA A 22 -10.83 12.15 -8.10
N VAL A 23 -10.00 13.12 -7.71
CA VAL A 23 -10.09 13.81 -6.40
C VAL A 23 -10.41 15.30 -6.52
N GLY A 24 -10.83 15.75 -7.71
CA GLY A 24 -11.07 17.16 -8.02
C GLY A 24 -9.82 17.89 -8.51
N ASP A 25 -10.01 19.14 -8.95
CA ASP A 25 -8.95 20.06 -9.39
C ASP A 25 -8.02 19.50 -10.48
N GLY A 26 -8.54 18.62 -11.34
CA GLY A 26 -7.76 17.98 -12.41
C GLY A 26 -6.82 16.88 -11.94
N HIS A 27 -6.83 16.49 -10.66
CA HIS A 27 -6.00 15.41 -10.14
C HIS A 27 -6.71 14.07 -10.11
N VAL A 28 -5.97 13.03 -10.49
CA VAL A 28 -6.37 11.63 -10.40
C VAL A 28 -5.27 10.88 -9.66
N LEU A 29 -5.62 10.19 -8.57
CA LEU A 29 -4.68 9.39 -7.79
C LEU A 29 -4.72 7.95 -8.28
N TYR A 30 -3.55 7.32 -8.38
CA TYR A 30 -3.44 5.88 -8.54
C TYR A 30 -3.45 5.22 -7.17
N LEU A 31 -4.17 4.12 -7.01
CA LEU A 31 -4.18 3.34 -5.78
C LEU A 31 -4.32 1.86 -6.06
N GLU A 32 -3.75 1.06 -5.18
CA GLU A 32 -3.77 -0.40 -5.23
C GLU A 32 -4.14 -0.97 -3.87
N GLN A 33 -4.80 -2.12 -3.89
CA GLN A 33 -5.23 -2.83 -2.70
C GLN A 33 -4.67 -4.24 -2.69
N TYR A 34 -4.18 -4.65 -1.52
CA TYR A 34 -3.49 -5.90 -1.29
C TYR A 34 -4.01 -6.60 -0.02
N GLY A 35 -3.69 -7.88 0.14
CA GLY A 35 -4.01 -8.64 1.34
C GLY A 35 -5.48 -9.07 1.41
N ASN A 36 -6.05 -9.03 2.60
CA ASN A 36 -7.41 -9.50 2.89
C ASN A 36 -8.41 -8.34 2.72
N PRO A 37 -9.35 -8.39 1.74
CA PRO A 37 -10.36 -7.33 1.55
C PRO A 37 -11.26 -7.08 2.77
N ASP A 38 -11.41 -8.08 3.64
CA ASP A 38 -12.20 -8.01 4.88
C ASP A 38 -11.33 -7.77 6.14
N GLY A 39 -10.02 -7.55 5.94
CA GLY A 39 -9.06 -7.28 7.01
C GLY A 39 -9.13 -5.84 7.56
N VAL A 40 -8.34 -5.56 8.60
CA VAL A 40 -8.18 -4.22 9.16
C VAL A 40 -7.60 -3.29 8.09
N PRO A 41 -8.25 -2.15 7.76
CA PRO A 41 -7.75 -1.25 6.72
C PRO A 41 -6.48 -0.54 7.18
N ALA A 42 -5.44 -0.59 6.34
CA ALA A 42 -4.17 0.09 6.55
C ALA A 42 -3.80 0.88 5.29
N VAL A 43 -3.56 2.19 5.45
CA VAL A 43 -3.15 3.09 4.37
C VAL A 43 -1.67 3.40 4.52
N PHE A 44 -0.89 3.15 3.47
CA PHE A 44 0.52 3.51 3.41
C PHE A 44 0.70 4.89 2.79
N LEU A 45 1.53 5.74 3.42
CA LEU A 45 1.91 7.04 2.90
C LEU A 45 3.39 7.00 2.51
N HIS A 46 3.67 7.06 1.21
CA HIS A 46 5.05 7.11 0.72
C HIS A 46 5.76 8.41 1.10
N GLY A 47 7.10 8.37 1.13
CA GLY A 47 7.97 9.52 1.41
C GLY A 47 8.23 10.40 0.18
N GLY A 48 9.30 11.20 0.24
CA GLY A 48 9.67 12.16 -0.82
C GLY A 48 9.57 13.62 -0.34
N PRO A 49 8.78 14.49 -0.97
CA PRO A 49 7.56 14.22 -1.75
C PRO A 49 7.79 13.76 -3.19
N GLY A 50 6.76 13.18 -3.83
CA GLY A 50 6.78 12.83 -5.26
C GLY A 50 7.32 11.44 -5.63
N SER A 51 7.66 10.58 -4.66
CA SER A 51 8.31 9.29 -4.96
C SER A 51 7.37 8.22 -5.54
N GLY A 52 6.09 8.26 -5.15
CA GLY A 52 5.14 7.18 -5.40
C GLY A 52 5.37 5.96 -4.49
N CYS A 53 4.40 5.05 -4.52
CA CYS A 53 4.45 3.76 -3.86
C CYS A 53 5.20 2.71 -4.70
N GLN A 54 5.68 1.66 -4.04
CA GLN A 54 6.27 0.46 -4.62
C GLN A 54 5.57 -0.75 -4.00
N SER A 55 5.29 -1.79 -4.80
CA SER A 55 4.53 -2.97 -4.34
C SER A 55 5.13 -3.66 -3.10
N GLU A 56 6.45 -3.54 -2.91
CA GLU A 56 7.19 -4.07 -1.77
C GLU A 56 6.74 -3.43 -0.45
N GLN A 57 6.20 -2.21 -0.47
CA GLN A 57 5.72 -1.52 0.72
C GLN A 57 4.47 -2.20 1.29
N ALA A 58 3.70 -2.94 0.49
CA ALA A 58 2.60 -3.75 1.00
C ALA A 58 3.07 -4.86 1.95
N ARG A 59 4.33 -5.30 1.81
CA ARG A 59 4.94 -6.36 2.61
C ARG A 59 5.28 -5.94 4.04
N LEU A 60 5.08 -4.66 4.38
CA LEU A 60 5.19 -4.16 5.76
C LEU A 60 4.01 -4.59 6.64
N PHE A 61 2.91 -5.05 6.03
CA PHE A 61 1.67 -5.39 6.70
C PHE A 61 1.36 -6.88 6.56
N ASN A 62 0.78 -7.48 7.59
CA ASN A 62 0.36 -8.89 7.53
C ASN A 62 -0.82 -9.05 6.55
N PRO A 63 -0.66 -9.74 5.41
CA PRO A 63 -1.68 -9.80 4.36
C PRO A 63 -2.92 -10.63 4.75
N LYS A 64 -2.82 -11.48 5.78
CA LYS A 64 -3.98 -12.24 6.28
C LYS A 64 -4.90 -11.38 7.16
N GLN A 65 -4.34 -10.35 7.80
CA GLN A 65 -5.03 -9.53 8.78
C GLN A 65 -5.44 -8.17 8.23
N HIS A 66 -4.74 -7.66 7.21
CA HIS A 66 -4.92 -6.29 6.74
C HIS A 66 -5.47 -6.23 5.32
N ARG A 67 -6.37 -5.26 5.12
CA ARG A 67 -6.68 -4.67 3.82
C ARG A 67 -5.70 -3.53 3.59
N ILE A 68 -4.70 -3.76 2.76
CA ILE A 68 -3.56 -2.87 2.60
C ILE A 68 -3.82 -1.97 1.40
N ILE A 69 -3.71 -0.66 1.57
CA ILE A 69 -4.00 0.36 0.55
C ILE A 69 -2.74 1.19 0.33
N LEU A 70 -2.19 1.11 -0.86
CA LEU A 70 -1.10 1.95 -1.34
C LEU A 70 -1.71 2.96 -2.32
N PHE A 71 -1.35 4.24 -2.20
CA PHE A 71 -1.76 5.24 -3.19
C PHE A 71 -0.66 6.24 -3.44
N ASP A 72 -0.60 6.73 -4.68
CA ASP A 72 0.33 7.77 -5.07
C ASP A 72 -0.28 9.14 -4.78
N GLN A 73 0.47 9.97 -4.07
CA GLN A 73 0.10 11.36 -3.80
C GLN A 73 0.06 12.17 -5.11
N ARG A 74 -0.58 13.35 -5.09
CA ARG A 74 -0.72 14.21 -6.30
C ARG A 74 0.64 14.46 -6.96
N GLY A 75 0.74 14.12 -8.25
CA GLY A 75 1.95 14.34 -9.05
C GLY A 75 3.09 13.36 -8.77
N ALA A 76 2.85 12.29 -8.02
CA ALA A 76 3.76 11.17 -7.83
C ALA A 76 3.26 9.95 -8.64
N GLY A 77 4.20 9.07 -9.02
CA GLY A 77 3.89 7.87 -9.80
C GLY A 77 3.73 8.12 -11.30
#